data_AF-A0A7S0RVL2-F1
#
_entry.id   AF-A0A7S0RVL2-F1
#
_cell.length_a   1.000
_cell.length_b   1.000
_cell.length_c   1.000
_cell.angle_alpha   90.00
_cell.angle_beta   90.00
_cell.angle_gamma   90.00
#
_symmetry.space_group_name_H-M   'P 1'
#
loop_
_entity.id
_entity.type
_entity.pdbx_description
1 polymer ?
#
loop_
_entity_poly.entity_id
_entity_poly.type
_entity_poly.pdbx_seq_one_letter_code
_entity_poly.pdbx_strand_id
1 'polypeptide(L)'
;MEDAYSGLGFAPVIVDPRLAPRGDQFTNAFQEDQFRKARDGWEDFREPGEPDDAPAPVIDMNTEIPDTNVGFKLLQKMGWTKGKGLGRNEDGRVEPVKTGVDAGVRLGLGKQEEDDHFTAAELIERRRLETEIQANEDEERRRRREAQAEREARIREEVTEIKKTFYCELCHKQYEKAMELEEHLSSYDHHHKKRLAEMRAMQNNRTREDRVRKEAKAMEREMAKLTQQAQRATQAAQ
;
A
#
# COMPACT_ATOMS: atom_id res chain seq x y z
N MET A 1 -6.02 -50.79 -33.33
CA MET A 1 -5.78 -50.01 -34.55
C MET A 1 -6.70 -48.82 -34.46
N GLU A 2 -6.30 -47.58 -34.26
CA GLU A 2 -5.00 -46.89 -34.24
C GLU A 2 -5.29 -45.52 -33.62
N ASP A 3 -4.22 -44.89 -33.16
CA ASP A 3 -4.09 -43.59 -32.50
C ASP A 3 -4.65 -42.38 -33.26
N ALA A 4 -5.02 -41.31 -32.53
CA ALA A 4 -4.62 -39.94 -32.90
C ALA A 4 -4.74 -38.96 -31.73
N TYR A 5 -3.61 -38.32 -31.44
CA TYR A 5 -3.29 -37.35 -30.41
C TYR A 5 -3.36 -35.92 -30.99
N SER A 6 -3.80 -34.91 -30.23
CA SER A 6 -3.38 -33.47 -30.29
C SER A 6 -4.39 -32.61 -29.50
N GLY A 7 -4.04 -31.69 -28.59
CA GLY A 7 -2.76 -31.09 -28.23
C GLY A 7 -3.00 -29.60 -27.91
N LEU A 8 -3.34 -29.26 -26.66
CA LEU A 8 -3.36 -27.87 -26.19
C LEU A 8 -2.01 -27.57 -25.52
N GLY A 9 -1.20 -26.75 -26.18
CA GLY A 9 0.15 -26.39 -25.77
C GLY A 9 0.18 -25.44 -24.58
N PHE A 10 0.76 -25.89 -23.47
CA PHE A 10 1.36 -25.02 -22.46
C PHE A 10 2.77 -24.65 -22.92
N ALA A 11 3.07 -23.37 -23.04
CA ALA A 11 4.43 -22.90 -23.27
C ALA A 11 5.29 -23.18 -22.02
N PRO A 12 6.49 -23.76 -22.15
CA PRO A 12 7.38 -23.96 -21.01
C PRO A 12 7.96 -22.61 -20.56
N VAL A 13 7.87 -22.33 -19.26
CA VAL A 13 8.57 -21.22 -18.63
C VAL A 13 10.08 -21.46 -18.79
N ILE A 14 10.76 -20.59 -19.53
CA ILE A 14 12.22 -20.61 -19.69
C ILE A 14 12.82 -20.10 -18.38
N VAL A 15 13.33 -21.03 -17.56
CA VAL A 15 14.13 -20.69 -16.37
C VAL A 15 15.59 -20.64 -16.77
N ASP A 16 16.25 -19.51 -16.49
CA ASP A 16 17.64 -19.25 -16.85
C ASP A 16 18.59 -20.26 -16.17
N PRO A 17 19.34 -21.09 -16.93
CA PRO A 17 20.14 -22.20 -16.37
C PRO A 17 21.24 -21.79 -15.39
N ARG A 18 21.57 -20.49 -15.30
CA ARG A 18 22.55 -19.97 -14.34
C ARG A 18 21.99 -19.76 -12.92
N LEU A 19 20.66 -19.76 -12.76
CA LEU A 19 19.97 -19.60 -11.47
C LEU A 19 19.43 -20.93 -10.90
N ALA A 20 19.73 -22.08 -11.54
CA ALA A 20 19.41 -23.38 -10.98
C ALA A 20 20.30 -23.68 -9.75
N PRO A 21 19.73 -24.20 -8.64
CA PRO A 21 20.54 -24.61 -7.50
C PRO A 21 21.46 -25.76 -7.93
N ARG A 22 22.76 -25.49 -7.97
CA ARG A 22 23.77 -26.54 -8.17
C ARG A 22 23.83 -27.40 -6.91
N GLY A 23 23.35 -28.65 -7.00
CA GLY A 23 23.82 -29.72 -6.12
C GLY A 23 22.77 -30.73 -5.65
N ASP A 24 22.32 -31.62 -6.55
CA ASP A 24 21.73 -32.93 -6.17
C ASP A 24 22.81 -33.95 -5.74
N GLN A 25 23.93 -33.48 -5.18
CA GLN A 25 25.03 -34.37 -4.73
C GLN A 25 25.06 -34.59 -3.22
N PHE A 26 24.02 -34.19 -2.48
CA PHE A 26 23.99 -34.33 -1.02
C PHE A 26 22.76 -35.07 -0.45
N THR A 27 21.90 -35.66 -1.30
CA THR A 27 20.65 -36.30 -0.85
C THR A 27 20.68 -37.83 -0.80
N ASN A 28 21.76 -38.48 -1.25
CA ASN A 28 21.84 -39.96 -1.24
C ASN A 28 22.01 -40.59 0.15
N ALA A 29 22.38 -39.82 1.19
CA ALA A 29 22.63 -40.36 2.52
C ALA A 29 21.37 -40.91 3.22
N PHE A 30 20.19 -40.32 2.95
CA PHE A 30 18.94 -40.76 3.55
C PHE A 30 18.39 -42.02 2.88
N GLN A 31 18.57 -42.12 1.57
CA GLN A 31 18.12 -43.27 0.79
C GLN A 31 19.02 -44.48 1.06
N GLU A 32 20.33 -44.29 1.22
CA GLU A 32 21.28 -45.34 1.62
C GLU A 32 21.00 -45.90 3.02
N ASP A 33 20.61 -45.08 4.00
CA ASP A 33 20.27 -45.54 5.36
C ASP A 33 19.02 -46.44 5.39
N GLN A 34 18.02 -46.11 4.57
CA GLN A 34 16.80 -46.91 4.39
C GLN A 34 17.11 -48.28 3.77
N PHE A 35 17.96 -48.33 2.74
CA PHE A 35 18.39 -49.59 2.14
C PHE A 35 19.27 -50.43 3.08
N ARG A 36 20.05 -49.79 3.96
CA ARG A 36 20.89 -50.47 4.96
C ARG A 36 20.05 -51.16 6.04
N LYS A 37 19.04 -50.46 6.56
CA LYS A 37 18.07 -51.01 7.52
C LYS A 37 17.26 -52.17 6.94
N ALA A 38 16.98 -52.15 5.64
CA ALA A 38 16.28 -53.25 4.96
C ALA A 38 17.18 -54.48 4.70
N ARG A 39 18.52 -54.30 4.69
CA ARG A 39 19.47 -55.36 4.32
C ARG A 39 19.99 -56.13 5.53
N ASP A 40 20.18 -55.45 6.65
CA ASP A 40 20.59 -56.05 7.91
C ASP A 40 19.32 -56.34 8.72
N GLY A 41 18.70 -57.49 8.43
CA GLY A 41 17.48 -57.98 9.10
C GLY A 41 17.68 -58.14 10.61
N TRP A 42 17.55 -57.03 11.34
CA TRP A 42 17.30 -57.02 12.77
C TRP A 42 15.79 -57.11 12.94
N GLU A 43 15.34 -58.34 13.19
CA GLU A 43 13.95 -58.66 13.50
C GLU A 43 13.49 -57.81 14.68
N ASP A 44 12.41 -57.08 14.41
CA ASP A 44 11.60 -56.33 15.34
C ASP A 44 11.13 -57.26 16.48
N PHE A 45 11.82 -57.21 17.61
CA PHE A 45 11.50 -57.98 18.82
C PHE A 45 10.35 -57.30 19.58
N ARG A 46 9.26 -56.97 18.88
CA ARG A 46 8.07 -56.33 19.46
C ARG A 46 7.00 -57.38 19.72
N GLU A 47 6.73 -57.63 21.00
CA GLU A 47 5.68 -58.55 21.43
C GLU A 47 4.31 -58.13 20.87
N PRO A 48 3.50 -59.06 20.35
CA PRO A 48 2.21 -58.74 19.76
C PRO A 48 1.18 -58.49 20.86
N GLY A 49 0.83 -57.23 21.12
CA GLY A 49 -0.24 -56.91 22.07
C GLY A 49 -0.47 -55.45 22.44
N GLU A 50 0.39 -54.50 22.06
CA GLU A 50 0.14 -53.08 22.37
C GLU A 50 -0.59 -52.37 21.23
N PRO A 51 -1.73 -51.70 21.47
CA PRO A 51 -2.40 -50.88 20.46
C PRO A 51 -1.52 -49.66 20.12
N ASP A 52 -1.10 -49.56 18.85
CA ASP A 52 -0.10 -48.60 18.37
C ASP A 52 -0.57 -47.13 18.22
N ASP A 53 -1.80 -46.76 18.59
CA ASP A 53 -2.37 -45.46 18.17
C ASP A 53 -2.93 -44.57 19.31
N ALA A 54 -2.35 -44.63 20.51
CA ALA A 54 -2.56 -43.54 21.47
C ALA A 54 -1.50 -42.45 21.23
N PRO A 55 -1.86 -41.21 20.83
CA PRO A 55 -0.88 -40.14 20.72
C PRO A 55 -0.21 -39.97 22.08
N ALA A 56 1.12 -40.11 22.13
CA ALA A 56 1.87 -39.82 23.33
C ALA A 56 1.49 -38.41 23.83
N PRO A 57 1.30 -38.21 25.15
CA PRO A 57 0.92 -36.91 25.67
C PRO A 57 1.98 -35.88 25.25
N VAL A 58 1.57 -34.88 24.47
CA VAL A 58 2.46 -33.79 24.07
C VAL A 58 2.81 -33.01 25.33
N ILE A 59 4.07 -33.08 25.73
CA ILE A 59 4.59 -32.35 26.88
C ILE A 59 4.91 -30.93 26.40
N ASP A 60 4.12 -29.96 26.83
CA ASP A 60 4.36 -28.53 26.56
C ASP A 60 4.95 -27.84 27.80
N MET A 61 5.80 -26.83 27.60
CA MET A 61 6.40 -26.03 28.68
C MET A 61 5.37 -25.24 29.49
N ASN A 62 4.16 -25.02 28.95
CA ASN A 62 3.10 -24.30 29.66
C ASN A 62 2.16 -25.22 30.47
N THR A 63 2.37 -26.53 30.44
CA THR A 63 1.51 -27.50 31.15
C THR A 63 2.23 -28.05 32.37
N GLU A 64 1.61 -27.94 33.54
CA GLU A 64 2.15 -28.51 34.79
C GLU A 64 2.21 -30.04 34.73
N ILE A 65 3.26 -30.62 35.33
CA ILE A 65 3.39 -32.08 35.45
C ILE A 65 2.26 -32.60 36.37
N PRO A 66 1.51 -33.64 35.95
CA PRO A 66 0.43 -34.19 36.77
C PRO A 66 0.96 -34.85 38.04
N ASP A 67 0.12 -34.88 39.08
CA ASP A 67 0.42 -35.49 40.38
C ASP A 67 0.63 -37.01 40.32
N THR A 68 0.15 -37.65 39.25
CA THR A 68 0.36 -39.07 38.97
C THR A 68 1.83 -39.39 38.66
N ASN A 69 2.61 -38.40 38.22
CA ASN A 69 4.01 -38.58 37.85
C ASN A 69 4.86 -38.96 39.07
N VAL A 70 5.72 -39.98 38.90
CA VAL A 70 6.60 -40.47 39.97
C VAL A 70 7.53 -39.37 40.48
N GLY A 71 8.06 -38.51 39.61
CA GLY A 71 8.90 -37.38 39.97
C GLY A 71 8.18 -36.34 40.83
N PHE A 72 6.92 -36.05 40.50
CA PHE A 72 6.08 -35.14 41.31
C PHE A 72 5.88 -35.69 42.73
N LYS A 73 5.55 -36.99 42.85
CA LYS A 73 5.37 -37.67 44.15
C LYS A 73 6.67 -37.73 44.96
N LEU A 74 7.82 -37.92 44.31
CA LEU A 74 9.12 -37.93 44.97
C LEU A 74 9.50 -36.55 45.50
N LEU A 75 9.29 -35.49 44.72
CA LEU A 75 9.52 -34.11 45.15
C LEU A 75 8.66 -33.76 46.38
N GLN A 76 7.38 -34.14 46.34
CA GLN A 76 6.47 -33.91 47.47
C GLN A 76 6.93 -34.64 48.74
N LYS A 77 7.43 -35.88 48.62
CA LYS A 77 8.02 -36.62 49.75
C LYS A 77 9.28 -35.99 50.33
N MET A 78 10.05 -35.27 49.51
CA MET A 78 11.23 -34.52 49.94
C MET A 78 10.90 -33.15 50.55
N GLY A 79 9.61 -32.82 50.71
CA GLY A 79 9.15 -31.59 51.34
C GLY A 79 8.92 -30.43 50.36
N TRP A 80 8.99 -30.66 49.05
CA TRP A 80 8.62 -29.64 48.06
C TRP A 80 7.09 -29.51 47.95
N THR A 81 6.58 -28.29 47.88
CA THR A 81 5.14 -27.99 47.75
C THR A 81 4.81 -27.45 46.35
N LYS A 82 3.70 -27.89 45.78
CA LYS A 82 3.22 -27.45 44.46
C LYS A 82 3.11 -25.91 44.41
N GLY A 83 3.64 -25.32 43.34
CA GLY A 83 3.57 -23.88 43.07
C GLY A 83 4.67 -23.04 43.73
N LYS A 84 5.60 -23.66 44.46
CA LYS A 84 6.70 -22.96 45.11
C LYS A 84 8.07 -23.25 44.49
N GLY A 85 8.94 -22.27 44.55
CA GLY A 85 10.34 -22.38 44.13
C GLY A 85 11.12 -23.37 44.97
N LEU A 86 12.14 -24.00 44.38
CA LEU A 86 13.06 -24.86 45.12
C LEU A 86 14.14 -24.03 45.82
N GLY A 87 14.54 -24.39 47.05
CA GLY A 87 15.60 -23.71 47.79
C GLY A 87 15.26 -23.58 49.27
N ARG A 88 16.25 -23.19 50.10
CA ARG A 88 16.08 -23.09 51.56
C ARG A 88 14.97 -22.12 51.97
N ASN A 89 14.81 -21.02 51.24
CA ASN A 89 13.75 -20.04 51.46
C ASN A 89 12.72 -20.04 50.33
N GLU A 90 12.65 -21.11 49.52
CA GLU A 90 11.74 -21.20 48.37
C GLU A 90 12.04 -20.16 47.24
N ASP A 91 13.25 -19.58 47.23
CA ASP A 91 13.68 -18.52 46.28
C ASP A 91 13.91 -18.98 44.82
N GLY A 92 13.77 -20.27 44.53
CA GLY A 92 13.99 -20.82 43.19
C GLY A 92 12.93 -20.35 42.18
N ARG A 93 13.29 -20.29 40.90
CA ARG A 93 12.32 -19.98 39.85
C ARG A 93 11.28 -21.10 39.75
N VAL A 94 10.00 -20.72 39.76
CA VAL A 94 8.84 -21.63 39.65
C VAL A 94 8.65 -22.11 38.21
N GLU A 95 8.83 -21.22 37.25
CA GLU A 95 8.66 -21.53 35.83
C GLU A 95 9.94 -22.09 35.17
N PRO A 96 9.82 -23.06 34.25
CA PRO A 96 10.95 -23.54 33.48
C PRO A 96 11.54 -22.42 32.60
N VAL A 97 12.85 -22.46 32.36
CA VAL A 97 13.46 -21.51 31.40
C VAL A 97 12.98 -21.88 30.01
N LYS A 98 12.32 -20.93 29.35
CA LYS A 98 12.05 -21.04 27.93
C LYS A 98 13.39 -21.01 27.20
N THR A 99 13.77 -22.15 26.63
CA THR A 99 14.85 -22.17 25.64
C THR A 99 14.39 -21.35 24.43
N GLY A 100 15.33 -20.70 23.75
CA GLY A 100 15.02 -19.99 22.49
C GLY A 100 14.34 -20.94 21.50
N VAL A 101 13.60 -20.36 20.54
CA VAL A 101 12.81 -21.07 19.53
C VAL A 101 13.54 -22.34 19.07
N ASP A 102 12.88 -23.50 19.14
CA ASP A 102 13.35 -24.77 18.56
C ASP A 102 13.30 -24.72 17.02
N ALA A 103 13.67 -23.59 16.43
CA ALA A 103 13.91 -23.47 15.02
C ALA A 103 15.24 -24.16 14.75
N GLY A 104 15.17 -25.49 14.64
CA GLY A 104 16.20 -26.50 14.38
C GLY A 104 17.65 -26.04 14.34
N VAL A 105 18.56 -26.85 14.91
CA VAL A 105 20.03 -26.70 15.09
C VAL A 105 20.84 -26.03 13.94
N ARG A 106 20.25 -25.82 12.76
CA ARG A 106 20.83 -25.16 11.57
C ARG A 106 20.36 -23.72 11.30
N LEU A 107 19.44 -23.14 12.08
CA LEU A 107 19.06 -21.74 11.87
C LEU A 107 20.12 -20.80 12.45
N GLY A 108 20.59 -19.84 11.64
CA GLY A 108 21.57 -18.84 12.07
C GLY A 108 20.99 -17.93 13.16
N LEU A 109 21.84 -17.48 14.08
CA LEU A 109 21.47 -16.48 15.09
C LEU A 109 20.94 -15.21 14.40
N GLY A 110 19.79 -14.71 14.82
CA GLY A 110 19.13 -13.53 14.25
C GLY A 110 18.26 -13.78 13.01
N LYS A 111 18.38 -14.95 12.35
CA LYS A 111 17.59 -15.24 11.16
C LYS A 111 16.09 -15.37 11.45
N GLN A 112 15.71 -15.87 12.62
CA GLN A 112 14.29 -15.95 13.01
C GLN A 112 13.64 -14.57 13.08
N GLU A 113 14.34 -13.57 13.64
CA GLU A 113 13.81 -12.20 13.73
C GLU A 113 13.65 -11.56 12.35
N GLU A 114 14.59 -11.83 11.44
CA GLU A 114 14.51 -11.41 10.05
C GLU A 114 13.32 -12.07 9.33
N ASP A 115 13.20 -13.39 9.44
CA ASP A 115 12.12 -14.16 8.85
C ASP A 115 10.76 -13.70 9.40
N ASP A 116 10.63 -13.47 10.71
CA ASP A 116 9.41 -12.95 11.36
C ASP A 116 9.05 -11.56 10.85
N HIS A 117 10.03 -10.67 10.67
CA HIS A 117 9.82 -9.34 10.11
C HIS A 117 9.32 -9.41 8.67
N PHE A 118 9.91 -10.27 7.83
CA PHE A 118 9.46 -10.40 6.44
C PHE A 118 8.17 -11.21 6.27
N THR A 119 7.86 -12.10 7.20
CA THR A 119 6.64 -12.94 7.18
C THR A 119 5.48 -12.37 7.99
N ALA A 120 5.68 -11.22 8.65
CA ALA A 120 4.61 -10.55 9.38
C ALA A 120 3.42 -10.30 8.45
N ALA A 121 2.22 -10.72 8.89
CA ALA A 121 0.99 -10.62 8.09
C ALA A 121 0.72 -9.19 7.61
N GLU A 122 1.09 -8.18 8.40
CA GLU A 122 0.95 -6.76 8.07
C GLU A 122 1.80 -6.32 6.86
N LEU A 123 2.91 -7.03 6.57
CA LEU A 123 3.84 -6.73 5.50
C LEU A 123 3.62 -7.60 4.25
N ILE A 124 3.01 -8.78 4.42
CA ILE A 124 2.59 -9.66 3.31
C ILE A 124 1.32 -9.13 2.65
N GLU A 125 0.41 -8.51 3.40
CA GLU A 125 -0.79 -7.92 2.82
C GLU A 125 -0.44 -6.72 1.92
N ARG A 126 -1.00 -6.71 0.71
CA ARG A 126 -0.92 -5.54 -0.18
C ARG A 126 -1.45 -4.33 0.58
N ARG A 127 -0.61 -3.29 0.72
CA ARG A 127 -1.03 -1.99 1.28
C ARG A 127 -2.34 -1.56 0.62
N ARG A 128 -3.42 -1.55 1.40
CA ARG A 128 -4.74 -1.13 0.92
C ARG A 128 -4.62 0.29 0.38
N LEU A 129 -5.13 0.50 -0.83
CA LEU A 129 -5.15 1.84 -1.42
C LEU A 129 -6.09 2.73 -0.61
N GLU A 130 -5.80 4.03 -0.56
CA GLU A 130 -6.69 4.99 0.11
C GLU A 130 -8.13 4.84 -0.40
N THR A 131 -8.33 4.59 -1.70
CA THR A 131 -9.65 4.35 -2.29
C THR A 131 -10.39 3.13 -1.71
N GLU A 132 -9.69 2.04 -1.38
CA GLU A 132 -10.26 0.83 -0.79
C GLU A 132 -10.60 1.02 0.70
N ILE A 133 -9.80 1.82 1.41
CA ILE A 133 -10.07 2.23 2.78
C ILE A 133 -11.31 3.12 2.80
N GLN A 134 -11.40 4.10 1.89
CA GLN A 134 -12.53 5.01 1.77
C GLN A 134 -13.85 4.33 1.34
N ALA A 135 -13.78 3.21 0.62
CA ALA A 135 -14.94 2.44 0.21
C ALA A 135 -15.54 1.62 1.37
N ASN A 136 -14.72 1.19 2.33
CA ASN A 136 -15.13 0.42 3.51
C ASN A 136 -15.29 1.28 4.77
N GLU A 137 -15.24 2.61 4.65
CA GLU A 137 -15.35 3.53 5.78
C GLU A 137 -16.81 3.80 6.17
N ASP A 138 -17.05 3.87 7.49
CA ASP A 138 -18.32 4.32 8.08
C ASP A 138 -18.71 5.73 7.58
N GLU A 139 -20.02 5.99 7.43
CA GLU A 139 -20.54 7.29 6.95
C GLU A 139 -20.04 8.48 7.79
N GLU A 140 -19.79 8.29 9.09
CA GLU A 140 -19.26 9.35 9.96
C GLU A 140 -17.82 9.74 9.59
N ARG A 141 -16.98 8.77 9.23
CA ARG A 141 -15.58 9.03 8.82
C ARG A 141 -15.52 9.73 7.47
N ARG A 142 -16.41 9.34 6.55
CA ARG A 142 -16.61 10.05 5.27
C ARG A 142 -16.98 11.52 5.50
N ARG A 143 -17.97 11.81 6.36
CA ARG A 143 -18.38 13.18 6.69
C ARG A 143 -17.25 14.00 7.33
N ARG A 144 -16.43 13.40 8.21
CA ARG A 144 -15.27 14.09 8.81
C ARG A 144 -14.22 14.46 7.75
N ARG A 145 -13.93 13.57 6.81
CA ARG A 145 -12.99 13.84 5.69
C ARG A 145 -13.54 14.86 4.73
N GLU A 146 -14.80 14.78 4.34
CA GLU A 146 -15.47 15.76 3.48
C GLU A 146 -15.46 17.15 4.13
N ALA A 147 -15.80 17.25 5.42
CA ALA A 147 -15.73 18.51 6.15
C ALA A 147 -14.30 19.06 6.28
N GLN A 148 -13.30 18.19 6.42
CA GLN A 148 -11.89 18.61 6.42
C GLN A 148 -11.44 19.07 5.03
N ALA A 149 -11.77 18.33 3.98
CA ALA A 149 -11.47 18.68 2.60
C ALA A 149 -12.15 20.00 2.19
N GLU A 150 -13.38 20.23 2.62
CA GLU A 150 -14.09 21.50 2.41
C GLU A 150 -13.39 22.66 3.12
N ARG A 151 -12.99 22.47 4.38
CA ARG A 151 -12.22 23.48 5.13
C ARG A 151 -10.89 23.79 4.44
N GLU A 152 -10.15 22.76 4.05
CA GLU A 152 -8.87 22.91 3.35
C GLU A 152 -9.05 23.56 1.98
N ALA A 153 -10.10 23.23 1.22
CA ALA A 153 -10.43 23.86 -0.04
C ALA A 153 -10.73 25.34 0.13
N ARG A 154 -11.54 25.71 1.13
CA ARG A 154 -11.83 27.12 1.43
C ARG A 154 -10.57 27.90 1.80
N ILE A 155 -9.73 27.34 2.69
CA ILE A 155 -8.44 27.95 3.05
C ILE A 155 -7.56 28.10 1.80
N ARG A 156 -7.57 27.12 0.89
CA ARG A 156 -6.78 27.18 -0.34
C ARG A 156 -7.25 28.29 -1.26
N GLU A 157 -8.57 28.46 -1.42
CA GLU A 157 -9.16 29.55 -2.19
C GLU A 157 -8.82 30.91 -1.59
N GLU A 158 -9.00 31.09 -0.28
CA GLU A 158 -8.62 32.31 0.45
C GLU A 158 -7.13 32.63 0.26
N VAL A 159 -6.25 31.63 0.39
CA VAL A 159 -4.81 31.80 0.15
C VAL A 159 -4.52 32.18 -1.30
N THR A 160 -5.25 31.63 -2.28
CA THR A 160 -5.06 32.03 -3.67
C THR A 160 -5.53 33.46 -3.91
N GLU A 161 -6.60 33.91 -3.27
CA GLU A 161 -7.10 35.28 -3.36
C GLU A 161 -6.11 36.27 -2.76
N ILE A 162 -5.58 35.97 -1.58
CA ILE A 162 -4.51 36.77 -0.94
C ILE A 162 -3.26 36.79 -1.82
N LYS A 163 -2.88 35.66 -2.42
CA LYS A 163 -1.70 35.63 -3.30
C LYS A 163 -1.90 36.45 -4.58
N LYS A 164 -3.12 36.56 -5.11
CA LYS A 164 -3.41 37.40 -6.29
C LYS A 164 -3.10 38.87 -6.06
N THR A 165 -3.25 39.39 -4.83
CA THR A 165 -2.93 40.80 -4.54
C THR A 165 -1.44 41.09 -4.65
N PHE A 166 -0.59 40.08 -4.47
CA PHE A 166 0.87 40.20 -4.55
C PHE A 166 1.44 39.70 -5.89
N TYR A 167 0.62 39.64 -6.94
CA TYR A 167 1.03 39.15 -8.25
C TYR A 167 1.07 40.26 -9.29
N CYS A 168 2.15 40.31 -10.07
CA CYS A 168 2.26 41.20 -11.23
C CYS A 168 1.96 40.45 -12.53
N GLU A 169 0.84 40.75 -13.17
CA GLU A 169 0.40 40.11 -14.42
C GLU A 169 1.31 40.41 -15.62
N LEU A 170 1.89 41.60 -15.70
CA LEU A 170 2.75 41.99 -16.81
C LEU A 170 4.09 41.26 -16.76
N CYS A 171 4.61 41.02 -15.55
CA CYS A 171 5.92 40.41 -15.35
C CYS A 171 5.85 38.92 -15.01
N HIS A 172 4.66 38.39 -14.72
CA HIS A 172 4.43 37.03 -14.23
C HIS A 172 5.29 36.69 -13.01
N LYS A 173 5.30 37.60 -12.03
CA LYS A 173 6.09 37.48 -10.80
C LYS A 173 5.18 37.55 -9.58
N GLN A 174 5.35 36.59 -8.68
CA GLN A 174 4.72 36.55 -7.36
C GLN A 174 5.65 37.21 -6.34
N TYR A 175 5.09 38.10 -5.52
CA TYR A 175 5.77 38.76 -4.42
C TYR A 175 5.21 38.23 -3.09
N GLU A 176 6.04 38.26 -2.04
CA GLU A 176 5.62 37.80 -0.70
C GLU A 176 5.08 38.95 0.14
N LYS A 177 5.58 40.18 -0.08
CA LYS A 177 5.20 41.37 0.69
C LYS A 177 4.62 42.45 -0.21
N ALA A 178 3.73 43.27 0.36
CA ALA A 178 3.16 44.45 -0.30
C ALA A 178 4.24 45.40 -0.84
N MET A 179 5.23 45.72 -0.02
CA MET A 179 6.27 46.69 -0.38
C MET A 179 7.14 46.24 -1.55
N GLU A 180 7.42 44.93 -1.67
CA GLU A 180 8.21 44.37 -2.77
C GLU A 180 7.46 44.47 -4.11
N LEU A 181 6.13 44.26 -4.08
CA LEU A 181 5.28 44.47 -5.26
C LEU A 181 5.26 45.95 -5.64
N GLU A 182 5.08 46.85 -4.69
CA GLU A 182 5.04 48.30 -4.96
C GLU A 182 6.34 48.81 -5.57
N GLU A 183 7.49 48.39 -5.03
CA GLU A 183 8.81 48.70 -5.60
C GLU A 183 8.94 48.14 -7.02
N HIS A 184 8.48 46.92 -7.26
CA HIS A 184 8.44 46.36 -8.60
C HIS A 184 7.58 47.18 -9.55
N LEU A 185 6.37 47.58 -9.14
CA LEU A 185 5.48 48.40 -9.96
C LEU A 185 6.11 49.76 -10.28
N SER A 186 6.88 50.34 -9.35
CA SER A 186 7.63 51.58 -9.56
C SER A 186 8.92 51.41 -10.37
N SER A 187 9.40 50.18 -10.59
CA SER A 187 10.66 49.93 -11.30
C SER A 187 10.59 50.34 -12.78
N TYR A 188 11.73 50.81 -13.31
CA TYR A 188 11.86 51.24 -14.71
C TYR A 188 11.47 50.14 -15.70
N ASP A 189 11.91 48.91 -15.46
CA ASP A 189 11.64 47.75 -16.31
C ASP A 189 10.14 47.41 -16.36
N HIS A 190 9.46 47.49 -15.21
CA HIS A 190 8.02 47.29 -15.15
C HIS A 190 7.28 48.37 -15.96
N HIS A 191 7.64 49.63 -15.77
CA HIS A 191 7.07 50.75 -16.52
C HIS A 191 7.27 50.60 -18.04
N HIS A 192 8.45 50.14 -18.47
CA HIS A 192 8.72 49.89 -19.88
C HIS A 192 7.85 48.77 -20.44
N LYS A 193 7.73 47.67 -19.70
CA LYS A 193 6.89 46.53 -20.10
C LYS A 193 5.41 46.90 -20.14
N LYS A 194 4.95 47.73 -19.19
CA LYS A 194 3.60 48.28 -19.15
C LYS A 194 3.30 49.13 -20.38
N ARG A 195 4.16 50.11 -20.70
CA ARG A 195 3.98 50.93 -21.92
C ARG A 195 3.96 50.10 -23.20
N LEU A 196 4.82 49.08 -23.30
CA LEU A 196 4.84 48.18 -24.45
C LEU A 196 3.56 47.34 -24.56
N ALA A 197 3.03 46.85 -23.43
CA ALA A 197 1.78 46.12 -23.39
C ALA A 197 0.59 47.01 -23.79
N GLU A 198 0.52 48.24 -23.28
CA GLU A 198 -0.51 49.23 -23.63
C GLU A 198 -0.50 49.57 -25.13
N MET A 199 0.69 49.78 -25.72
CA MET A 199 0.81 50.04 -27.16
C MET A 199 0.32 48.86 -28.01
N ARG A 200 0.65 47.62 -27.61
CA ARG A 200 0.14 46.41 -28.28
C ARG A 200 -1.36 46.24 -28.11
N ALA A 201 -1.90 46.51 -26.91
CA ALA A 201 -3.32 46.43 -26.64
C ALA A 201 -4.11 47.44 -27.48
N MET A 202 -3.62 48.68 -27.63
CA MET A 202 -4.25 49.67 -28.51
C MET A 202 -4.22 49.25 -29.98
N GLN A 203 -3.12 48.69 -30.47
CA GLN A 203 -3.04 48.17 -31.84
C GLN A 203 -4.02 47.01 -32.08
N ASN A 204 -4.14 46.09 -31.12
CA ASN A 204 -5.06 44.96 -31.18
C ASN A 204 -6.54 45.38 -31.01
N ASN A 205 -6.84 46.37 -30.17
CA ASN A 205 -8.19 46.86 -29.99
C ASN A 205 -8.70 47.56 -31.26
N ARG A 206 -7.85 48.33 -31.96
CA ARG A 206 -8.21 48.93 -33.25
C ARG A 206 -8.58 47.87 -34.29
N THR A 207 -7.79 46.81 -34.43
CA THR A 207 -8.08 45.73 -35.38
C THR A 207 -9.33 44.93 -34.98
N ARG A 208 -9.56 44.73 -33.67
CA ARG A 208 -10.78 44.09 -33.15
C ARG A 208 -12.02 44.95 -33.39
N GLU A 209 -11.97 46.25 -33.10
CA GLU A 209 -13.06 47.19 -33.32
C GLU A 209 -13.45 47.26 -34.80
N ASP A 210 -12.48 47.28 -35.71
CA ASP A 210 -12.73 47.24 -37.15
C ASP A 210 -13.46 45.95 -37.58
N ARG A 211 -13.07 44.81 -37.00
CA ARG A 211 -13.74 43.52 -37.26
C ARG A 211 -15.16 43.49 -36.70
N VAL A 212 -15.35 43.91 -35.44
CA VAL A 212 -16.67 43.97 -34.80
C VAL A 212 -17.59 44.93 -35.55
N ARG A 213 -17.09 46.09 -35.98
CA ARG A 213 -17.87 47.05 -36.78
C ARG A 213 -18.31 46.46 -38.13
N LYS A 214 -17.45 45.66 -38.77
CA LYS A 214 -17.78 44.99 -40.03
C LYS A 214 -18.83 43.89 -39.83
N GLU A 215 -18.69 43.09 -38.79
CA GLU A 215 -19.64 42.03 -38.42
C GLU A 215 -21.00 42.62 -38.00
N ALA A 216 -21.02 43.68 -37.18
CA ALA A 216 -22.25 44.39 -36.79
C ALA A 216 -22.99 44.96 -38.01
N LYS A 217 -22.27 45.57 -38.97
CA LYS A 217 -22.87 46.06 -40.21
C LYS A 217 -23.41 44.93 -41.10
N ALA A 218 -22.82 43.74 -41.04
CA ALA A 218 -23.35 42.57 -41.74
C ALA A 218 -24.63 42.05 -41.07
N MET A 219 -24.63 41.92 -39.74
CA MET A 219 -25.81 41.51 -38.96
C MET A 219 -26.98 42.49 -39.12
N GLU A 220 -26.71 43.80 -39.09
CA GLU A 220 -27.71 44.84 -39.31
C GLU A 220 -28.35 44.72 -40.72
N ARG A 221 -27.54 44.44 -41.75
CA ARG A 221 -28.03 44.20 -43.11
C ARG A 221 -28.88 42.95 -43.22
N GLU A 222 -28.55 41.87 -42.52
CA GLU A 222 -29.37 40.66 -42.49
C GLU A 222 -30.69 40.88 -41.75
N MET A 223 -30.65 41.55 -40.60
CA MET A 223 -31.83 41.91 -39.82
C MET A 223 -32.77 42.84 -40.61
N ALA A 224 -32.23 43.80 -41.35
CA ALA A 224 -33.00 44.67 -42.24
C ALA A 224 -33.68 43.88 -43.39
N LYS A 225 -33.01 42.87 -43.95
CA LYS A 225 -33.64 41.99 -44.96
C LYS A 225 -34.77 41.15 -44.37
N LEU A 226 -34.57 40.59 -43.19
CA LEU A 226 -35.56 39.77 -42.48
C LEU A 226 -36.81 40.57 -42.10
N THR A 227 -36.61 41.78 -41.58
CA THR A 227 -37.72 42.70 -41.24
C THR A 227 -38.48 43.13 -42.49
N GLN A 228 -37.79 43.42 -43.60
CA GLN A 228 -38.44 43.75 -44.87
C GLN A 228 -39.24 42.56 -45.44
N GLN A 229 -38.75 41.32 -45.31
CA GLN A 229 -39.49 40.12 -45.68
C GLN A 229 -40.73 39.91 -44.79
N ALA A 230 -40.60 40.09 -43.48
CA ALA A 230 -41.72 40.00 -42.54
C ALA A 230 -42.81 41.03 -42.85
N GLN A 231 -42.44 42.29 -43.13
CA GLN A 231 -43.37 43.34 -43.52
C GLN A 231 -44.12 43.01 -44.82
N ARG A 232 -43.42 42.46 -45.82
CA ARG A 232 -44.04 42.01 -47.07
C ARG A 232 -45.03 40.87 -46.85
N ALA A 233 -44.70 39.91 -45.99
CA ALA A 233 -45.59 38.81 -45.65
C ALA A 233 -46.86 39.30 -44.93
N THR A 234 -46.74 40.28 -44.03
CA THR A 234 -47.91 40.87 -43.35
C THR A 234 -48.81 41.66 -44.31
N GLN A 235 -48.23 42.36 -45.29
CA GLN A 235 -48.98 43.12 -46.28
C GLN A 235 -49.70 42.22 -47.31
N ALA A 236 -49.16 41.03 -47.61
CA ALA A 236 -49.80 40.06 -48.50
C ALA A 236 -50.92 39.25 -47.84
N ALA A 237 -51.04 39.30 -46.51
CA ALA A 237 -52.07 38.63 -45.73
C ALA A 237 -53.28 39.54 -45.40
N GLN A 238 -53.22 40.82 -45.80
CA GLN A 238 -54.32 41.79 -45.74
C GLN A 238 -55.02 41.88 -47.10
#